data_AF-A0A2A2UQT8-F1
#
_entry.id   AF-A0A2A2UQT8-F1
#
_cell.length_a   1.000
_cell.length_b   1.000
_cell.length_c   1.000
_cell.angle_alpha   90.00
_cell.angle_beta   90.00
_cell.angle_gamma   90.00
#
_symmetry.space_group_name_H-M   'P 1'
#
loop_
_entity.id
_entity.type
_entity.pdbx_description
1 polymer ?
#
loop_
_entity_poly.entity_id
_entity_poly.type
_entity_poly.pdbx_seq_one_letter_code
_entity_poly.pdbx_strand_id
1 'polypeptide(L)'
;MEQIEIFEIPSPCKGICQVNNRGYCKGCYRSREERFEWNNLNNEQKRKVISLCQQRYKRYLQRKLKSERMDDQSGENFKFDI
;
A
#
# COMPACT_ATOMS: atom_id res chain seq x y z
N MET A 1 18.90 26.84 -14.03
CA MET A 1 17.81 26.39 -14.90
C MET A 1 16.92 25.48 -14.07
N GLU A 2 15.79 26.00 -13.59
CA GLU A 2 14.77 25.19 -12.94
C GLU A 2 13.92 24.58 -14.04
N GLN A 3 14.00 23.25 -14.17
CA GLN A 3 13.15 22.53 -15.10
C GLN A 3 11.71 22.61 -14.57
N ILE A 4 10.87 23.38 -15.26
CA ILE A 4 9.44 23.45 -14.98
C ILE A 4 8.89 22.06 -15.29
N GLU A 5 8.65 21.24 -14.26
CA GLU A 5 7.95 19.97 -14.41
C GLU A 5 6.48 20.27 -14.74
N ILE A 6 6.16 20.26 -16.04
CA ILE A 6 4.82 20.52 -16.60
C ILE A 6 3.84 19.37 -16.29
N PHE A 7 4.31 18.29 -15.65
CA PHE A 7 3.51 17.09 -15.41
C PHE A 7 2.93 17.07 -14.00
N GLU A 8 1.61 17.15 -13.91
CA GLU A 8 0.89 16.93 -12.66
C GLU A 8 1.10 15.48 -12.18
N ILE A 9 1.29 15.32 -10.88
CA ILE A 9 1.42 13.99 -10.28
C ILE A 9 0.04 13.33 -10.18
N PRO A 10 -0.22 12.22 -10.88
CA PRO A 10 -1.53 11.59 -10.89
C PRO A 10 -1.86 10.97 -9.53
N SER A 11 -3.15 10.95 -9.19
CA SER A 11 -3.61 10.33 -7.94
C SER A 11 -3.43 8.81 -7.97
N PRO A 12 -2.87 8.16 -6.94
CA PRO A 12 -2.73 6.70 -6.87
C PRO A 12 -4.06 5.98 -6.55
N CYS A 13 -5.20 6.67 -6.64
CA CYS A 13 -6.50 6.15 -6.26
C CYS A 13 -7.01 5.09 -7.24
N LYS A 14 -7.51 3.96 -6.72
CA LYS A 14 -8.12 2.88 -7.51
C LYS A 14 -9.64 2.79 -7.36
N GLY A 15 -10.30 3.84 -6.86
CA GLY A 15 -11.75 3.84 -6.59
C GLY A 15 -12.19 3.00 -5.38
N ILE A 16 -11.26 2.37 -4.66
CA ILE A 16 -11.56 1.58 -3.46
C ILE A 16 -11.41 2.51 -2.24
N CYS A 17 -12.53 2.83 -1.56
CA CYS A 17 -12.53 3.68 -0.36
C CYS A 17 -12.70 2.89 0.95
N GLN A 18 -12.19 1.66 1.00
CA GLN A 18 -12.20 0.84 2.21
C GLN A 18 -10.89 1.00 3.00
N VAL A 19 -10.98 1.02 4.33
CA VAL A 19 -9.84 1.16 5.24
C VAL A 19 -9.46 -0.21 5.80
N ASN A 20 -8.16 -0.44 6.01
CA ASN A 20 -7.65 -1.64 6.68
C ASN A 20 -7.57 -1.42 8.21
N ASN A 21 -7.21 -2.47 8.94
CA ASN A 21 -7.11 -2.43 10.41
C ASN A 21 -6.03 -1.46 10.94
N ARG A 22 -5.23 -0.86 10.07
CA ARG A 22 -4.17 0.11 10.40
C ARG A 22 -4.52 1.54 9.98
N GLY A 23 -5.73 1.79 9.48
CA GLY A 23 -6.14 3.13 9.06
C GLY A 23 -5.73 3.53 7.63
N TYR A 24 -5.18 2.61 6.82
CA TYR A 24 -4.82 2.89 5.43
C TYR A 24 -5.87 2.38 4.44
N CYS A 25 -6.03 3.07 3.32
CA CYS A 25 -6.86 2.60 2.21
C CYS A 25 -6.37 1.24 1.67
N LYS A 26 -7.28 0.28 1.49
CA LYS A 26 -6.96 -1.06 0.93
C LYS A 26 -6.49 -1.01 -0.53
N GLY A 27 -6.90 0.00 -1.30
CA GLY A 27 -6.55 0.13 -2.72
C GLY A 27 -5.28 0.93 -2.96
N CYS A 28 -5.22 2.16 -2.45
CA CYS A 28 -4.11 3.09 -2.70
C CYS A 28 -3.11 3.23 -1.54
N TYR A 29 -3.37 2.61 -0.38
CA TYR A 29 -2.50 2.64 0.80
C TYR A 29 -2.21 4.03 1.39
N ARG A 30 -2.95 5.06 0.97
CA ARG A 30 -2.96 6.38 1.60
C ARG A 30 -3.63 6.34 2.97
N SER A 31 -3.17 7.16 3.90
CA SER A 31 -3.86 7.43 5.17
C SER A 31 -5.14 8.24 4.95
N ARG A 32 -5.87 8.55 6.02
CA ARG A 32 -7.03 9.45 5.94
C ARG A 32 -6.56 10.87 5.57
N GLU A 33 -5.56 11.36 6.27
CA GLU A 33 -4.98 12.71 6.14
C GLU A 33 -4.43 12.92 4.72
N GLU A 34 -3.66 11.96 4.20
CA GLU A 34 -3.12 12.01 2.84
C GLU A 34 -4.18 12.00 1.72
N ARG A 35 -5.41 11.55 2.02
CA ARG A 35 -6.54 11.65 1.09
C ARG A 35 -7.16 13.03 1.10
N PHE A 36 -7.38 13.59 2.29
CA PHE A 36 -7.96 14.93 2.45
C PHE A 36 -7.02 16.02 1.91
N GLU A 37 -5.73 15.93 2.22
CA GLU A 37 -4.76 16.96 1.84
C GLU A 37 -4.25 16.83 0.40
N TRP A 38 -4.62 15.78 -0.36
CA TRP A 38 -4.01 15.49 -1.66
C TRP A 38 -4.02 16.66 -2.64
N ASN A 39 -5.11 17.43 -2.68
CA ASN A 39 -5.26 18.56 -3.58
C ASN A 39 -4.43 19.78 -3.12
N ASN A 40 -4.06 19.85 -1.85
CA ASN A 40 -3.25 20.92 -1.24
C ASN A 40 -1.74 20.63 -1.30
N LEU A 41 -1.34 19.40 -1.61
CA LEU A 41 0.07 19.01 -1.67
C LEU A 41 0.76 19.53 -2.93
N ASN A 42 2.00 19.98 -2.77
CA ASN A 42 2.89 20.27 -3.90
C ASN A 42 3.36 18.97 -4.59
N ASN A 43 4.00 19.09 -5.76
CA ASN A 43 4.42 17.91 -6.54
C ASN A 43 5.42 17.01 -5.78
N GLU A 44 6.35 17.59 -5.02
CA GLU A 44 7.32 16.84 -4.23
C GLU A 44 6.62 16.03 -3.12
N GLN A 45 5.68 16.65 -2.40
CA GLN A 45 4.86 16.01 -1.38
C GLN A 45 3.99 14.91 -1.98
N LYS A 46 3.38 15.13 -3.15
CA LYS A 46 2.61 14.10 -3.87
C LYS A 46 3.50 12.90 -4.23
N ARG A 47 4.71 13.13 -4.75
CA ARG A 47 5.69 12.06 -5.01
C ARG A 47 6.06 11.30 -3.74
N LYS A 48 6.25 12.00 -2.63
CA LYS A 48 6.56 11.39 -1.32
C LYS A 48 5.41 10.51 -0.82
N VAL A 49 4.17 10.99 -0.90
CA VAL A 49 2.98 10.20 -0.55
C VAL A 49 2.89 8.93 -1.40
N ILE A 50 3.12 9.02 -2.72
CA ILE A 50 3.12 7.84 -3.61
C ILE A 50 4.21 6.84 -3.19
N SER A 51 5.43 7.31 -2.90
CA SER A 51 6.53 6.46 -2.43
C SER A 51 6.19 5.73 -1.12
N LEU A 52 5.59 6.44 -0.16
CA LEU A 52 5.10 5.84 1.08
C LEU A 52 4.02 4.78 0.83
N CYS A 53 3.08 5.04 -0.09
CA CYS A 53 2.05 4.08 -0.46
C CYS A 53 2.65 2.79 -1.05
N GLN A 54 3.65 2.92 -1.93
CA GLN A 54 4.37 1.77 -2.48
C GLN A 54 5.10 0.98 -1.39
N GLN A 55 5.76 1.67 -0.45
CA GLN A 55 6.43 1.03 0.67
C GLN A 55 5.44 0.27 1.57
N ARG A 56 4.28 0.87 1.87
CA ARG A 56 3.21 0.23 2.65
C ARG A 56 2.66 -1.00 1.92
N TYR A 57 2.48 -0.91 0.60
CA TYR A 57 2.05 -2.04 -0.23
C TYR A 57 3.08 -3.18 -0.21
N LYS A 58 4.37 -2.88 -0.35
CA LYS A 58 5.44 -3.89 -0.25
C LYS A 58 5.44 -4.61 1.09
N ARG A 59 5.29 -3.88 2.20
CA ARG A 59 5.16 -4.48 3.54
C ARG A 59 3.91 -5.36 3.67
N TYR A 60 2.79 -4.97 3.05
CA TYR A 60 1.59 -5.79 3.01
C TYR A 60 1.83 -7.11 2.25
N LEU A 61 2.43 -7.06 1.07
CA LEU A 61 2.76 -8.26 0.27
C LEU A 61 3.69 -9.20 1.03
N GLN A 62 4.74 -8.67 1.68
CA GLN A 62 5.67 -9.49 2.47
C GLN A 62 4.97 -10.22 3.62
N ARG A 63 4.03 -9.56 4.30
CA ARG A 63 3.26 -10.20 5.38
C ARG A 63 2.33 -11.28 4.84
N LYS A 64 1.68 -11.03 3.70
CA LYS A 64 0.80 -12.00 3.03
C LYS A 64 1.56 -13.26 2.59
N LEU A 65 2.72 -13.09 1.94
CA LEU A 65 3.58 -14.21 1.53
C LEU A 65 4.18 -14.98 2.72
N LYS A 66 4.28 -14.36 3.89
CA LYS A 66 4.73 -15.05 5.11
C LYS A 66 3.60 -15.89 5.70
N SER A 67 2.37 -15.36 5.76
CA SER A 67 1.22 -16.13 6.27
C SER A 67 0.92 -17.33 5.37
N GLU A 68 0.90 -17.16 4.05
CA GLU A 68 0.62 -18.25 3.11
C GLU A 68 1.63 -19.41 3.25
N ARG A 69 2.92 -19.10 3.43
CA ARG A 69 3.95 -20.12 3.67
C ARG A 69 3.81 -20.84 5.01
N MET A 70 3.21 -20.22 6.02
CA MET A 70 2.96 -20.86 7.32
C MET A 70 1.76 -21.80 7.25
N ASP A 71 0.74 -21.44 6.46
CA ASP A 71 -0.45 -22.25 6.28
C ASP A 71 -0.12 -23.56 5.53
N ASP A 72 0.73 -23.51 4.50
CA ASP A 72 1.15 -24.70 3.74
C ASP A 72 1.90 -25.76 4.59
N GLN A 73 2.75 -25.33 5.54
CA GLN A 73 3.52 -26.27 6.39
C GLN A 73 2.68 -26.95 7.49
N SER A 74 1.51 -26.38 7.82
CA SER A 74 0.61 -26.97 8.83
C SER A 74 -0.22 -28.14 8.28
N GLY A 75 -0.36 -28.26 6.96
CA GLY A 75 -1.11 -29.34 6.30
C GLY A 75 -0.35 -30.67 6.14
N GLU A 76 0.98 -30.67 6.21
CA GLU A 76 1.79 -31.89 6.01
C GLU A 76 1.97 -32.73 7.29
N ASN A 77 1.71 -32.18 8.48
CA ASN A 77 1.84 -32.90 9.75
C ASN A 77 0.65 -33.80 10.13
N PHE A 78 -0.37 -33.93 9.26
CA PHE A 78 -1.55 -34.77 9.50
C PHE A 78 -1.52 -36.15 8.83
N LYS A 79 -0.36 -36.60 8.36
CA LYS A 79 -0.25 -37.84 7.57
C LYS A 79 0.90 -38.77 8.00
N PHE A 80 0.95 -39.15 9.28
CA PHE A 80 1.67 -40.37 9.69
C PHE A 80 1.26 -40.88 11.08
N ASP A 81 0.02 -41.34 11.24
CA ASP A 81 -0.40 -42.19 12.37
C ASP A 81 -1.41 -43.22 11.86
N ILE A 82 -0.92 -44.28 11.21
CA ILE A 82 -1.63 -45.57 11.04
C ILE A 82 -0.64 -46.69 10.73
#